data_AF-A0A1Q7W9P6-F1
#
_entry.id   AF-A0A1Q7W9P6-F1
#
_cell.length_a   1.000
_cell.length_b   1.000
_cell.length_c   1.000
_cell.angle_alpha   90.00
_cell.angle_beta   90.00
_cell.angle_gamma   90.00
#
_symmetry.space_group_name_H-M   'P 1'
#
loop_
_entity.id
_entity.type
_entity.pdbx_description
1 polymer ?
#
loop_
_entity_poly.entity_id
_entity_poly.type
_entity_poly.pdbx_seq_one_letter_code
_entity_poly.pdbx_strand_id
1 'polypeptide(L)'
;MVLLDMNGTFLFGGDRFGPNQDYASTYRALGGSRLATDVVQTIIQTCFDTLEVIYNDPTRSDSFPQVVDTLRALPAARGVPPADLALLERVIAQHELGRVPDDYAVSLQKLARSHVLGVIANLLSRKDPWLQEFYRAGVLDLFAVTVFPRMVPASSHRGSSSTKQSVRWGSRAPM
;
A
#
# COMPACT_ATOMS: atom_id res chain seq x y z
N MET A 1 -19.33 -9.48 14.30
CA MET A 1 -18.05 -9.33 13.57
C MET A 1 -17.36 -8.08 14.08
N VAL A 2 -16.06 -8.13 14.31
CA VAL A 2 -15.23 -6.98 14.69
C VAL A 2 -14.28 -6.69 13.53
N LEU A 3 -14.29 -5.45 13.03
CA LEU A 3 -13.37 -4.97 12.01
C LEU A 3 -12.28 -4.14 12.68
N LEU A 4 -11.03 -4.51 12.44
CA LEU A 4 -9.86 -3.86 13.02
C LEU A 4 -9.09 -3.12 11.93
N ASP A 5 -8.66 -1.90 12.24
CA ASP A 5 -7.44 -1.37 11.65
C ASP A 5 -6.23 -2.07 12.30
N MET A 6 -5.11 -2.16 11.60
CA MET A 6 -3.92 -2.85 12.11
C MET A 6 -2.95 -1.89 12.81
N ASN A 7 -2.73 -0.70 12.26
CA ASN A 7 -1.65 0.19 12.65
C ASN A 7 -1.99 0.85 13.98
N GLY A 8 -1.12 0.69 14.97
CA GLY A 8 -1.37 1.20 16.33
C GLY A 8 -2.45 0.44 17.10
N THR A 9 -3.05 -0.62 16.51
CA THR A 9 -4.05 -1.47 17.18
C THR A 9 -3.45 -2.81 17.59
N PHE A 10 -2.85 -3.53 16.64
CA PHE A 10 -2.15 -4.80 16.92
C PHE A 10 -0.83 -4.95 16.18
N LEU A 11 -0.52 -4.02 15.27
CA LEU A 11 0.73 -3.94 14.54
C LEU A 11 1.42 -2.60 14.84
N PHE A 12 2.67 -2.67 15.32
CA PHE A 12 3.38 -1.53 15.92
C PHE A 12 4.80 -1.37 15.39
N GLY A 13 5.37 -0.18 15.56
CA GLY A 13 6.74 0.13 15.14
C GLY A 13 6.91 0.24 13.63
N GLY A 14 5.81 0.35 12.87
CA GLY A 14 5.80 0.71 11.44
C GLY A 14 6.06 2.19 11.21
N ASP A 15 5.75 2.65 9.99
CA ASP A 15 5.86 4.05 9.57
C ASP A 15 7.20 4.71 9.92
N ARG A 16 8.28 3.96 9.70
CA ARG A 16 9.65 4.39 9.99
C ARG A 16 10.20 5.25 8.87
N PHE A 17 9.63 6.45 8.71
CA PHE A 17 9.99 7.43 7.68
C PHE A 17 10.56 8.75 8.24
N GLY A 18 11.07 8.72 9.48
CA GLY A 18 11.69 9.88 10.13
C GLY A 18 13.11 10.16 9.66
N PRO A 19 13.67 11.35 9.99
CA PRO A 19 14.97 11.82 9.49
C PRO A 19 16.19 10.97 9.92
N ASN A 20 16.02 10.14 10.96
CA ASN A 20 17.09 9.30 11.49
C ASN A 20 17.11 7.88 10.89
N GLN A 21 16.27 7.61 9.89
CA GLN A 21 16.15 6.29 9.27
C GLN A 21 17.24 6.08 8.22
N ASP A 22 17.81 4.88 8.20
CA ASP A 22 18.82 4.48 7.24
C ASP A 22 18.21 3.59 6.15
N TYR A 23 17.59 4.23 5.16
CA TYR A 23 16.98 3.51 4.03
C TYR A 23 18.03 2.83 3.14
N ALA A 24 19.25 3.37 3.10
CA ALA A 24 20.35 2.81 2.34
C ALA A 24 20.79 1.45 2.91
N SER A 25 20.90 1.32 4.22
CA SER A 25 21.18 0.06 4.90
C SER A 25 20.13 -1.00 4.56
N THR A 26 18.85 -0.65 4.61
CA THR A 26 17.75 -1.54 4.19
C THR A 26 17.88 -1.94 2.72
N TYR A 27 18.17 -1.00 1.83
CA TYR A 27 18.43 -1.29 0.41
C TYR A 27 19.60 -2.26 0.21
N ARG A 28 20.70 -2.12 0.98
CA ARG A 28 21.82 -3.06 0.96
C ARG A 28 21.42 -4.44 1.45
N ALA A 29 20.68 -4.53 2.55
CA ALA A 29 20.20 -5.79 3.10
C ALA A 29 19.29 -6.56 2.12
N LEU A 30 18.59 -5.84 1.24
CA LEU A 30 17.77 -6.40 0.18
C LEU A 30 18.54 -6.83 -1.08
N GLY A 31 19.87 -6.66 -1.09
CA GLY A 31 20.76 -7.03 -2.19
C GLY A 31 21.10 -5.88 -3.15
N GLY A 32 20.68 -4.66 -2.83
CA GLY A 32 20.99 -3.48 -3.63
C GLY A 32 22.43 -3.02 -3.48
N SER A 33 23.16 -2.85 -4.59
CA SER A 33 24.59 -2.47 -4.57
C SER A 33 24.91 -1.22 -5.39
N ARG A 34 23.99 -0.76 -6.24
CA ARG A 34 24.29 0.18 -7.32
C ARG A 34 24.11 1.65 -6.95
N LEU A 35 23.10 1.96 -6.15
CA LEU A 35 22.78 3.34 -5.79
C LEU A 35 23.66 3.82 -4.63
N ALA A 36 24.07 5.08 -4.66
CA ALA A 36 24.77 5.72 -3.54
C ALA A 36 23.82 5.95 -2.36
N THR A 37 24.36 6.05 -1.15
CA THR A 37 23.57 6.20 0.09
C THR A 37 22.67 7.42 0.06
N ASP A 38 23.21 8.58 -0.28
CA ASP A 38 22.49 9.85 -0.42
C ASP A 38 21.37 9.79 -1.46
N VAL A 39 21.61 9.09 -2.59
CA VAL A 39 20.60 8.86 -3.63
C VAL A 39 19.44 8.03 -3.09
N VAL A 40 19.72 6.93 -2.37
CA VAL A 40 18.66 6.10 -1.76
C VAL A 40 17.88 6.91 -0.74
N GLN A 41 18.56 7.64 0.15
CA GLN A 41 17.92 8.47 1.17
C GLN A 41 16.96 9.48 0.53
N THR A 42 17.45 10.20 -0.49
CA THR A 42 16.69 11.22 -1.21
C THR A 42 15.47 10.63 -1.91
N ILE A 43 15.63 9.52 -2.64
CA ILE A 43 14.53 8.91 -3.39
C ILE A 43 13.43 8.42 -2.45
N ILE A 44 13.79 7.72 -1.37
CA ILE A 44 12.80 7.17 -0.43
C ILE A 44 12.05 8.29 0.27
N GLN A 45 12.75 9.31 0.79
CA GLN A 45 12.10 10.45 1.44
C GLN A 45 11.18 11.20 0.48
N THR A 46 11.67 11.53 -0.72
CA THR A 46 10.86 12.26 -1.71
C THR A 46 9.64 11.45 -2.13
N CYS A 47 9.77 10.13 -2.25
CA CYS A 47 8.64 9.25 -2.56
C CYS A 47 7.60 9.27 -1.44
N PHE A 48 8.04 9.13 -0.19
CA PHE A 48 7.15 9.14 0.97
C PHE A 48 6.42 10.49 1.10
N ASP A 49 7.15 11.61 1.05
CA ASP A 49 6.57 12.96 1.13
C ASP A 49 5.54 13.19 0.01
N THR A 50 5.83 12.69 -1.20
CA THR A 50 4.90 12.76 -2.34
C THR A 50 3.64 11.95 -2.06
N LEU A 51 3.77 10.73 -1.54
CA LEU A 51 2.63 9.87 -1.19
C LEU A 51 1.79 10.46 -0.05
N GLU A 52 2.42 11.09 0.94
CA GLU A 52 1.74 11.75 2.05
C GLU A 52 0.88 12.93 1.57
N VAL A 53 1.40 13.78 0.69
CA VAL A 53 0.62 14.88 0.08
C VAL A 53 -0.60 14.33 -0.65
N ILE A 54 -0.42 13.22 -1.37
CA ILE A 54 -1.51 12.57 -2.13
C ILE A 54 -2.54 11.94 -1.21
N TYR A 55 -2.09 11.29 -0.13
CA TYR A 55 -2.96 10.64 0.85
C TYR A 55 -3.88 11.66 1.53
N ASN A 56 -3.34 12.86 1.81
CA ASN A 56 -4.07 13.94 2.44
C ASN A 56 -4.97 14.74 1.48
N ASP A 57 -4.99 14.42 0.18
CA ASP A 57 -5.90 15.02 -0.80
C ASP A 57 -7.20 14.20 -0.90
N PRO A 58 -8.34 14.70 -0.40
CA PRO A 58 -9.60 13.96 -0.42
C PRO A 58 -10.09 13.64 -1.84
N THR A 59 -9.71 14.44 -2.84
CA THR A 59 -10.10 14.24 -4.24
C THR A 59 -9.41 13.02 -4.86
N ARG A 60 -8.39 12.49 -4.19
CA ARG A 60 -7.58 11.37 -4.63
C ARG A 60 -7.82 10.07 -3.87
N SER A 61 -8.81 10.04 -2.98
CA SER A 61 -9.15 8.85 -2.16
C SER A 61 -9.33 7.57 -2.99
N ASP A 62 -9.93 7.67 -4.19
CA ASP A 62 -10.15 6.52 -5.09
C ASP A 62 -9.03 6.30 -6.13
N SER A 63 -7.96 7.11 -6.08
CA SER A 63 -6.89 7.12 -7.09
C SER A 63 -5.48 7.21 -6.47
N PHE A 64 -5.29 6.54 -5.33
CA PHE A 64 -3.98 6.43 -4.71
C PHE A 64 -3.01 5.64 -5.60
N PRO A 65 -1.81 6.17 -5.90
CA PRO A 65 -0.91 5.59 -6.87
C PRO A 65 -0.14 4.42 -6.26
N GLN A 66 0.41 3.55 -7.11
CA GLN A 66 1.39 2.56 -6.67
C GLN A 66 2.71 3.23 -6.32
N VAL A 67 3.38 2.76 -5.26
CA VAL A 67 4.74 3.21 -4.89
C VAL A 67 5.70 3.18 -6.09
N VAL A 68 5.71 2.09 -6.87
CA VAL A 68 6.60 1.97 -8.03
C VAL A 68 6.33 3.02 -9.11
N ASP A 69 5.08 3.44 -9.28
CA ASP A 69 4.72 4.48 -10.25
C ASP A 69 5.15 5.86 -9.75
N THR A 70 4.98 6.13 -8.45
CA THR A 70 5.52 7.34 -7.81
C THR A 70 7.03 7.39 -7.96
N LEU A 71 7.75 6.31 -7.62
CA LEU A 71 9.20 6.21 -7.76
C LEU A 71 9.66 6.52 -9.19
N ARG A 72 9.01 5.96 -10.21
CA ARG A 72 9.35 6.23 -11.62
C ARG A 72 9.15 7.69 -12.03
N ALA A 73 8.19 8.38 -11.43
CA ALA A 73 7.90 9.77 -11.73
C ALA A 73 8.89 10.75 -11.08
N LEU A 74 9.64 10.32 -10.06
CA LEU A 74 10.56 11.18 -9.34
C LEU A 74 11.77 11.58 -10.20
N PRO A 75 12.13 12.88 -10.25
CA PRO A 75 13.37 13.32 -10.88
C PRO A 75 14.62 12.63 -10.30
N ALA A 76 14.65 12.40 -8.98
CA ALA A 76 15.76 11.75 -8.28
C ALA A 76 15.95 10.27 -8.67
N ALA A 77 14.90 9.62 -9.20
CA ALA A 77 14.94 8.22 -9.64
C ALA A 77 15.17 8.08 -11.16
N ARG A 78 15.43 9.19 -11.87
CA ARG A 78 15.69 9.16 -13.31
C ARG A 78 16.92 8.31 -13.62
N GLY A 79 16.77 7.32 -14.49
CA GLY A 79 17.84 6.40 -14.88
C GLY A 79 18.11 5.27 -13.88
N VAL A 80 17.36 5.19 -12.78
CA VAL A 80 17.42 4.05 -11.87
C VAL A 80 16.89 2.81 -12.60
N PRO A 81 17.64 1.70 -12.64
CA PRO A 81 17.21 0.48 -13.30
C PRO A 81 15.93 -0.10 -12.68
N PRO A 82 15.08 -0.79 -13.45
CA PRO A 82 13.86 -1.42 -12.93
C PRO A 82 14.09 -2.37 -11.74
N ALA A 83 15.22 -3.08 -11.72
CA ALA A 83 15.59 -3.95 -10.61
C ALA A 83 15.80 -3.16 -9.31
N ASP A 84 16.48 -2.00 -9.38
CA ASP A 84 16.69 -1.14 -8.22
C ASP A 84 15.41 -0.43 -7.79
N LEU A 85 14.53 -0.05 -8.72
CA LEU A 85 13.20 0.48 -8.40
C LEU A 85 12.37 -0.53 -7.59
N ALA A 86 12.42 -1.82 -7.96
CA ALA A 86 11.75 -2.87 -7.21
C ALA A 86 12.35 -3.06 -5.80
N LEU A 87 13.66 -2.86 -5.64
CA LEU A 87 14.29 -2.87 -4.32
C LEU A 87 13.86 -1.66 -3.49
N LEU A 88 13.80 -0.46 -4.07
CA LEU A 88 13.35 0.75 -3.39
C LEU A 88 11.87 0.66 -2.97
N GLU A 89 11.00 0.07 -3.79
CA GLU A 89 9.61 -0.24 -3.40
C GLU A 89 9.60 -1.17 -2.16
N ARG A 90 10.47 -2.19 -2.13
CA ARG A 90 10.59 -3.07 -0.96
C ARG A 90 11.16 -2.37 0.26
N VAL A 91 12.03 -1.37 0.11
CA VAL A 91 12.50 -0.54 1.22
C VAL A 91 11.32 0.21 1.84
N ILE A 92 10.49 0.86 1.02
CA ILE A 92 9.27 1.54 1.50
C ILE A 92 8.39 0.55 2.26
N ALA A 93 8.11 -0.61 1.68
CA ALA A 93 7.30 -1.65 2.33
C ALA A 93 7.88 -2.10 3.67
N GLN A 94 9.21 -2.28 3.76
CA GLN A 94 9.86 -2.69 5.00
C GLN A 94 9.77 -1.60 6.07
N HIS A 95 9.93 -0.32 5.71
CA HIS A 95 9.86 0.80 6.65
C HIS A 95 8.42 1.11 7.10
N GLU A 96 7.45 0.92 6.22
CA GLU A 96 6.02 1.01 6.52
C GLU A 96 5.58 -0.13 7.46
N LEU A 97 5.99 -1.36 7.16
CA LEU A 97 5.60 -2.55 7.92
C LEU A 97 6.10 -2.49 9.37
N GLY A 98 5.16 -2.56 10.30
CA GLY A 98 5.41 -2.84 11.72
C GLY A 98 5.47 -4.33 12.05
N ARG A 99 5.35 -4.63 13.33
CA ARG A 99 5.37 -5.99 13.88
C ARG A 99 4.16 -6.22 14.75
N VAL A 100 3.62 -7.44 14.73
CA VAL A 100 2.64 -7.91 15.70
C VAL A 100 3.40 -8.48 16.90
N PRO A 101 3.33 -7.82 18.08
CA PRO A 101 3.94 -8.36 19.28
C PRO A 101 3.20 -9.62 19.75
N ASP A 102 3.92 -10.54 20.38
CA ASP A 102 3.36 -11.84 20.77
C ASP A 102 2.15 -11.70 21.72
N ASP A 103 2.20 -10.75 22.65
CA ASP A 103 1.08 -10.48 23.58
C ASP A 103 -0.19 -10.01 22.85
N TYR A 104 -0.04 -9.27 21.75
CA TYR A 104 -1.15 -8.85 20.91
C TYR A 104 -1.67 -10.01 20.05
N ALA A 105 -0.79 -10.89 19.56
CA ALA A 105 -1.21 -12.12 18.88
C ALA A 105 -2.06 -13.00 19.81
N VAL A 106 -1.65 -13.18 21.08
CA VAL A 106 -2.44 -13.90 22.09
C VAL A 106 -3.78 -13.23 22.35
N SER A 107 -3.82 -11.89 22.36
CA SER A 107 -5.05 -11.12 22.56
C SER A 107 -6.02 -11.31 21.38
N LEU A 108 -5.51 -11.31 20.14
CA LEU A 108 -6.31 -11.59 18.94
C LEU A 108 -6.85 -13.02 18.94
N GLN A 109 -6.06 -14.01 19.34
CA GLN A 109 -6.51 -15.40 19.47
C GLN A 109 -7.64 -15.53 20.50
N LYS A 110 -7.56 -14.82 21.63
CA LYS A 110 -8.64 -14.79 22.64
C LYS A 110 -9.90 -14.15 22.07
N LEU A 111 -9.76 -13.03 21.36
CA LEU A 111 -10.90 -12.33 20.76
C LEU A 111 -11.59 -13.19 19.69
N ALA A 112 -10.82 -13.92 18.88
CA ALA A 112 -11.30 -14.82 17.84
C ALA A 112 -12.15 -15.99 18.38
N ARG A 113 -12.06 -16.32 19.68
CA ARG A 113 -12.89 -17.38 20.30
C ARG A 113 -14.35 -16.97 20.44
N SER A 114 -14.65 -15.67 20.48
CA SER A 114 -16.00 -15.16 20.70
C SER A 114 -16.51 -14.28 19.56
N HIS A 115 -15.61 -13.78 18.70
CA HIS A 115 -15.96 -12.89 17.60
C HIS A 115 -15.31 -13.34 16.29
N VAL A 116 -16.07 -13.26 15.20
CA VAL A 116 -15.49 -13.28 13.85
C VAL A 116 -14.72 -11.98 13.64
N LEU A 117 -13.44 -12.08 13.29
CA LEU A 117 -12.56 -10.93 13.05
C LEU A 117 -12.39 -10.66 11.57
N GLY A 118 -12.27 -9.38 11.22
CA GLY A 118 -11.77 -8.94 9.92
C GLY A 118 -10.79 -7.79 10.09
N VAL A 119 -9.94 -7.59 9.10
CA VAL A 119 -8.96 -6.50 9.05
C VAL A 119 -9.20 -5.64 7.81
N ILE A 120 -9.19 -4.33 8.01
CA ILE A 120 -9.23 -3.32 6.95
C ILE A 120 -8.09 -2.36 7.22
N ALA A 121 -7.13 -2.24 6.30
CA ALA A 121 -6.01 -1.34 6.50
C ALA A 121 -5.51 -0.75 5.18
N ASN A 122 -5.15 0.53 5.22
CA ASN A 122 -4.52 1.22 4.10
C ASN A 122 -3.03 0.88 4.06
N LEU A 123 -2.54 0.48 2.89
CA LEU A 123 -1.13 0.20 2.63
C LEU A 123 -0.61 1.13 1.54
N LEU A 124 0.58 1.70 1.73
CA LEU A 124 1.36 2.32 0.66
C LEU A 124 1.93 1.26 -0.28
N SER A 125 2.23 0.06 0.24
CA SER A 125 2.92 -0.98 -0.52
C SER A 125 2.03 -2.20 -0.79
N ARG A 126 2.55 -3.14 -1.59
CA ARG A 126 1.88 -4.42 -1.83
C ARG A 126 1.68 -5.18 -0.51
N LYS A 127 0.54 -5.87 -0.37
CA LYS A 127 0.15 -6.55 0.87
C LYS A 127 1.01 -7.74 1.30
N ASP A 128 1.83 -8.29 0.41
CA ASP A 128 2.57 -9.54 0.64
C ASP A 128 3.40 -9.54 1.95
N PRO A 129 4.15 -8.47 2.32
CA PRO A 129 4.90 -8.41 3.57
C PRO A 129 4.02 -8.44 4.83
N TRP A 130 2.82 -7.84 4.80
CA TRP A 130 1.88 -7.89 5.93
C TRP A 130 1.32 -9.29 6.13
N LEU A 131 0.99 -9.99 5.04
CA LEU A 131 0.53 -11.37 5.13
C LEU A 131 1.62 -12.29 5.71
N GLN A 132 2.88 -12.06 5.35
CA GLN A 132 4.02 -12.78 5.94
C GLN A 132 4.18 -12.48 7.43
N GLU A 133 4.01 -11.23 7.85
CA GLU A 133 4.04 -10.86 9.28
C GLU A 133 2.87 -11.48 10.06
N PHE A 134 1.67 -11.50 9.49
CA PHE A 134 0.51 -12.13 10.11
C PHE A 134 0.68 -13.64 10.22
N TYR A 135 1.28 -14.27 9.20
CA TYR A 135 1.63 -15.68 9.24
C TYR A 135 2.67 -15.96 10.34
N ARG A 136 3.74 -15.16 10.39
CA ARG A 136 4.80 -15.27 11.41
C ARG A 136 4.23 -15.12 12.82
N ALA A 137 3.31 -14.18 13.03
CA ALA A 137 2.68 -13.95 14.33
C ALA A 137 1.57 -14.96 14.67
N GLY A 138 1.23 -15.89 13.76
CA GLY A 138 0.19 -16.89 13.98
C GLY A 138 -1.23 -16.30 14.06
N VAL A 139 -1.47 -15.17 13.38
CA VAL A 139 -2.76 -14.45 13.37
C VAL A 139 -3.43 -14.42 12.01
N LEU A 140 -2.75 -14.86 10.94
CA LEU A 140 -3.26 -14.80 9.57
C LEU A 140 -4.64 -15.47 9.42
N ASP A 141 -4.78 -16.67 9.98
CA ASP A 141 -6.01 -17.48 9.84
C ASP A 141 -7.13 -17.06 10.82
N LEU A 142 -6.90 -16.05 11.67
CA LEU A 142 -7.92 -15.52 12.58
C LEU A 142 -8.90 -14.57 11.88
N PHE A 143 -8.50 -14.00 10.75
CA PHE A 143 -9.30 -13.02 10.01
C PHE A 143 -10.12 -13.71 8.92
N ALA A 144 -11.45 -13.68 9.09
CA ALA A 144 -12.38 -14.17 8.07
C ALA A 144 -12.42 -13.27 6.82
N VAL A 145 -12.06 -12.00 6.98
CA VAL A 145 -12.01 -11.01 5.91
C VAL A 145 -10.75 -10.14 6.06
N THR A 146 -10.03 -9.96 4.96
CA THR A 146 -8.83 -9.11 4.89
C THR A 146 -8.96 -8.18 3.69
N VAL A 147 -9.15 -6.89 3.96
CA VAL A 147 -9.27 -5.84 2.95
C VAL A 147 -8.09 -4.89 3.04
N PHE A 148 -7.27 -4.90 1.99
CA PHE A 148 -6.29 -3.85 1.73
C PHE A 148 -6.79 -3.10 0.49
N PRO A 149 -7.26 -1.84 0.63
CA PRO A 149 -7.73 -1.06 -0.50
C PRO A 149 -6.70 -1.07 -1.62
N ARG A 150 -7.18 -1.34 -2.83
CA ARG A 150 -6.30 -1.54 -3.97
C ARG A 150 -5.81 -0.17 -4.41
N MET A 151 -4.51 0.05 -4.32
CA MET A 151 -3.88 1.14 -5.07
C MET A 151 -4.21 0.96 -6.56
N VAL A 152 -4.55 2.04 -7.24
CA VAL A 152 -4.98 1.98 -8.64
C VAL A 152 -3.76 2.34 -9.51
N PRO A 153 -3.38 1.52 -10.49
CA PRO A 153 -2.36 1.92 -11.46
C PRO A 153 -2.79 3.22 -12.14
N ALA A 154 -1.88 4.19 -12.27
CA ALA A 154 -2.17 5.49 -12.92
C ALA A 154 -2.62 5.35 -14.40
N SER A 155 -2.50 4.16 -14.99
CA SER A 155 -2.96 3.83 -16.34
C SER A 155 -4.32 3.14 -16.36
N SER A 156 -5.37 3.86 -15.97
CA SER A 156 -6.75 3.50 -16.35
C SER A 156 -7.65 4.70 -16.66
N HIS A 157 -7.09 5.79 -17.21
CA HIS A 157 -7.89 6.70 -18.03
C HIS A 157 -8.02 6.11 -19.44
N ARG A 158 -8.76 5.00 -19.58
CA ARG A 158 -9.37 4.65 -20.87
C ARG A 158 -10.64 5.48 -20.97
N GLY A 159 -10.65 6.39 -21.94
CA GLY A 159 -11.78 7.25 -22.23
C GLY A 159 -13.07 6.45 -22.35
N SER A 160 -14.00 6.69 -21.42
CA SER A 160 -15.42 6.41 -21.61
C SER A 160 -15.98 7.56 -22.45
N SER A 161 -15.82 7.47 -23.76
CA SER A 161 -16.72 8.16 -24.69
C SER A 161 -18.08 7.47 -24.58
N SER A 162 -18.91 7.93 -23.65
CA SER A 162 -20.32 7.56 -23.57
C SER A 162 -21.01 8.01 -24.87
N THR A 163 -21.20 7.05 -25.76
CA THR A 163 -22.09 7.19 -26.91
C THR A 163 -23.50 7.27 -26.35
N LYS A 164 -24.10 8.47 -26.37
CA LYS A 164 -25.54 8.64 -26.16
C LYS A 164 -26.28 7.88 -27.27
N GLN A 165 -26.69 6.63 -27.01
CA GLN A 165 -27.83 6.06 -27.70
C GLN A 165 -29.10 6.51 -26.97
N SER A 166 -29.80 7.46 -27.57
CA SER A 166 -31.14 7.82 -27.16
C SER A 166 -32.09 6.67 -27.51
N VAL A 167 -32.76 6.15 -26.49
CA VAL A 167 -33.87 5.21 -26.62
C VAL A 167 -35.06 6.01 -27.20
N ARG A 168 -35.40 5.79 -28.47
CA ARG A 168 -36.65 6.28 -29.07
C ARG A 168 -37.72 5.21 -28.85
N TRP A 169 -38.66 5.51 -27.95
CA TRP A 169 -39.89 4.75 -27.79
C TRP A 169 -40.77 4.90 -29.03
N GLY A 170 -41.25 3.78 -29.57
CA GLY A 170 -42.14 3.73 -30.72
C GLY A 170 -43.57 4.11 -30.35
N SER A 171 -44.24 4.78 -31.29
CA SER A 171 -45.70 4.87 -31.33
C SER A 171 -46.18 4.65 -32.77
N ARG A 172 -47.14 3.73 -32.85
CA ARG A 172 -47.82 3.15 -34.01
C ARG A 172 -48.37 4.17 -35.02
N ALA A 173 -48.36 3.79 -36.30
CA ALA A 173 -49.32 4.29 -37.30
C ALA A 173 -50.73 3.76 -36.98
N PRO A 174 -51.78 4.49 -37.39
CA PRO A 174 -52.63 3.91 -38.44
C PRO A 174 -53.19 4.91 -39.46
N MET A 175 -53.41 4.36 -40.66
CA MET A 175 -54.20 4.81 -41.83
C MET A 175 -53.74 6.03 -42.62
#